data_AF-A0A0F9KPN5-F1
#
_entry.id   AF-A0A0F9KPN5-F1
#
_cell.length_a   1.000
_cell.length_b   1.000
_cell.length_c   1.000
_cell.angle_alpha   90.00
_cell.angle_beta   90.00
_cell.angle_gamma   90.00
#
_symmetry.space_group_name_H-M   'P 1'
#
loop_
_entity.id
_entity.type
_entity.pdbx_description
1 polymer ?
#
loop_
_entity_poly.entity_id
_entity_poly.type
_entity_poly.pdbx_seq_one_letter_code
_entity_poly.pdbx_strand_id
1 'polypeptide(L)'
;MMSNFYTLDKNKNVVKTSFEDFMLSGGMGSSDKRRVVETFVDDNIKVSTVFLAINHNYIYLDPPLIFETMIFGGERNEDCYR
;
A
#
# COMPACT_ATOMS: atom_id res chain seq x y z
N MET A 1 14.25 -8.55 -14.26
CA MET A 1 13.58 -8.72 -12.96
C MET A 1 12.15 -8.23 -13.15
N MET A 2 11.14 -9.12 -13.18
CA MET A 2 9.74 -8.71 -13.37
C MET A 2 9.11 -8.54 -11.98
N SER A 3 8.87 -7.30 -11.55
CA SER A 3 8.11 -7.05 -10.32
C SER A 3 6.68 -7.57 -10.49
N ASN A 4 6.13 -8.21 -9.47
CA ASN A 4 4.72 -8.58 -9.46
C ASN A 4 3.88 -7.33 -9.15
N PHE A 5 2.83 -7.10 -9.94
CA PHE A 5 1.87 -6.00 -9.75
C PHE A 5 0.56 -6.52 -9.18
N TYR A 6 -0.10 -5.67 -8.40
CA TYR A 6 -1.34 -5.95 -7.71
C TYR A 6 -2.28 -4.75 -7.77
N THR A 7 -3.58 -5.01 -7.72
CA THR A 7 -4.63 -4.00 -7.59
C THR A 7 -5.61 -4.41 -6.49
N LEU A 8 -6.48 -3.48 -6.10
CA LEU A 8 -7.63 -3.75 -5.23
C LEU A 8 -8.89 -3.79 -6.09
N ASP A 9 -9.69 -4.85 -5.96
CA ASP A 9 -11.01 -4.90 -6.60
C ASP A 9 -12.00 -3.94 -5.89
N LYS A 10 -13.23 -3.88 -6.39
CA LYS A 10 -14.31 -3.04 -5.81
C LYS A 10 -14.64 -3.37 -4.35
N ASN A 11 -14.27 -4.56 -3.87
CA ASN A 11 -14.48 -5.03 -2.51
C ASN A 11 -13.20 -4.93 -1.66
N LYS A 12 -12.14 -4.30 -2.18
CA LYS A 12 -10.80 -4.18 -1.58
C LYS A 12 -10.05 -5.51 -1.43
N ASN A 13 -10.36 -6.52 -2.23
CA ASN A 13 -9.53 -7.73 -2.29
C ASN A 13 -8.30 -7.49 -3.16
N VAL A 14 -7.17 -8.08 -2.76
CA VAL A 14 -5.93 -8.05 -3.54
C VAL A 14 -6.06 -8.97 -4.75
N VAL A 15 -5.79 -8.42 -5.94
CA VAL A 15 -5.78 -9.16 -7.20
C VAL A 15 -4.41 -8.95 -7.88
N LYS A 16 -3.75 -10.05 -8.26
CA LYS A 16 -2.52 -9.98 -9.06
C LYS A 16 -2.86 -9.51 -10.48
N THR A 17 -2.06 -8.59 -11.02
CA THR A 17 -2.32 -7.96 -12.31
C THR A 17 -1.04 -7.84 -13.14
N SER A 18 -1.18 -7.50 -14.43
CA SER A 18 -0.06 -7.17 -15.30
C SER A 18 0.39 -5.72 -15.10
N PHE A 19 1.61 -5.40 -15.53
CA PHE A 19 2.09 -4.00 -15.53
C PHE A 19 1.19 -3.10 -16.38
N GLU A 20 0.76 -3.60 -17.55
CA GLU A 20 -0.08 -2.86 -18.50
C GLU A 20 -1.44 -2.53 -17.88
N ASP A 21 -2.10 -3.52 -17.28
CA ASP A 21 -3.39 -3.34 -16.61
C ASP A 21 -3.26 -2.40 -15.41
N PHE A 22 -2.17 -2.51 -14.64
CA PHE A 22 -1.89 -1.60 -13.52
C PHE A 22 -1.75 -0.14 -14.00
N MET A 23 -1.05 0.10 -15.11
CA MET A 23 -0.89 1.44 -15.68
C MET A 23 -2.22 1.97 -16.24
N LEU A 24 -2.98 1.15 -16.96
CA LEU A 24 -4.27 1.52 -17.55
C LEU A 24 -5.35 1.78 -16.49
N SER A 25 -5.34 1.06 -15.36
CA SER A 25 -6.28 1.29 -14.27
C SER A 25 -5.99 2.54 -13.44
N GLY A 26 -4.91 3.28 -13.78
CA GLY A 26 -4.45 4.40 -12.99
C GLY A 26 -3.91 3.96 -11.64
N GLY A 27 -3.12 2.87 -11.61
CA GLY A 27 -2.52 2.31 -10.41
C GLY A 27 -1.50 3.24 -9.72
N MET A 28 -0.99 4.25 -10.44
CA MET A 28 -0.26 5.39 -9.87
C MET A 28 -1.15 6.60 -9.56
N GLY A 29 -2.48 6.43 -9.62
CA GLY A 29 -3.47 7.48 -9.38
C GLY A 29 -3.41 8.04 -7.95
N SER A 30 -4.25 9.05 -7.70
CA SER A 30 -4.22 9.88 -6.48
C SER A 30 -4.03 9.07 -5.19
N SER A 31 -3.30 9.65 -4.24
CA SER A 31 -3.01 9.07 -2.91
C SER A 31 -4.24 8.50 -2.21
N ASP A 32 -5.42 9.08 -2.43
CA ASP A 32 -6.68 8.62 -1.87
C ASP A 32 -7.10 7.23 -2.34
N LYS A 33 -6.77 6.84 -3.58
CA LYS A 33 -7.07 5.49 -4.09
C LYS A 33 -6.20 4.41 -3.45
N ARG A 34 -5.03 4.79 -2.93
CA ARG A 34 -4.08 3.87 -2.29
C ARG A 34 -4.24 3.82 -0.78
N ARG A 35 -4.92 4.78 -0.15
CA ARG A 35 -5.19 4.76 1.29
C ARG A 35 -6.22 3.66 1.61
N VAL A 36 -5.81 2.65 2.37
CA VAL A 36 -6.66 1.52 2.74
C VAL A 36 -7.46 1.85 3.99
N VAL A 37 -6.75 2.31 5.01
CA VAL A 37 -7.30 2.72 6.30
C VAL A 37 -6.45 3.85 6.87
N GLU A 38 -7.10 4.75 7.58
CA GLU A 38 -6.48 5.81 8.38
C GLU A 38 -7.14 5.80 9.75
N THR A 39 -6.34 5.87 10.81
CA THR A 39 -6.79 5.88 12.20
C THR A 39 -6.13 7.04 12.92
N PHE A 40 -6.93 7.87 13.56
CA PHE A 40 -6.46 8.91 14.46
C PHE A 40 -6.49 8.33 15.88
N VAL A 41 -5.33 8.27 16.53
CA VAL A 41 -5.23 7.83 17.93
C VAL A 41 -5.63 8.98 18.84
N ASP A 42 -5.18 10.19 18.50
CA ASP A 42 -5.57 11.48 19.06
C ASP A 42 -5.40 12.58 18.00
N ASP A 43 -5.49 13.86 18.40
CA ASP A 43 -5.38 15.01 17.49
C ASP A 43 -3.99 15.18 16.86
N ASN A 44 -2.95 14.57 17.43
CA ASN A 44 -1.55 14.70 17.01
C ASN A 44 -0.99 13.43 16.37
N ILE A 45 -1.62 12.26 16.57
CA ILE A 45 -1.11 10.98 16.10
C ILE A 45 -2.08 10.35 15.09
N LYS A 46 -1.55 10.10 13.89
CA LYS A 46 -2.27 9.46 12.80
C LYS A 46 -1.52 8.24 12.30
N VAL A 47 -2.22 7.13 12.15
CA VAL A 47 -1.71 5.89 11.55
C VAL A 47 -2.38 5.71 10.20
N SER A 48 -1.61 5.58 9.12
CA SER A 48 -2.13 5.36 7.78
C SER A 48 -1.54 4.09 7.18
N THR A 49 -2.41 3.21 6.68
CA THR A 49 -2.02 2.06 5.88
C THR A 49 -2.34 2.32 4.41
N VAL A 50 -1.33 2.13 3.56
CA VAL A 50 -1.44 2.30 2.11
C VAL A 50 -1.21 0.99 1.38
N PHE A 51 -1.86 0.86 0.23
CA PHE A 51 -1.59 -0.19 -0.74
C PHE A 51 -0.48 0.27 -1.69
N LEU A 52 0.56 -0.55 -1.81
CA LEU A 52 1.77 -0.26 -2.57
C LEU A 52 1.64 -0.64 -4.05
N ALA A 53 0.71 -1.53 -4.38
CA ALA A 53 0.45 -2.08 -5.71
C ALA A 53 1.60 -2.83 -6.40
N ILE A 54 2.83 -2.68 -5.92
CA ILE A 54 4.01 -3.40 -6.37
C ILE A 54 4.50 -4.26 -5.22
N ASN A 55 4.91 -5.50 -5.49
CA ASN A 55 5.56 -6.32 -4.46
C ASN A 55 6.92 -5.72 -4.08
N HIS A 56 7.03 -5.20 -2.86
CA HIS A 56 8.28 -4.70 -2.30
C HIS A 56 9.13 -5.83 -1.71
N ASN A 57 8.67 -7.08 -1.79
CA ASN A 57 9.48 -8.25 -1.55
C ASN A 57 10.30 -8.59 -2.81
N TYR A 58 11.44 -7.91 -2.97
CA TYR A 58 12.33 -8.08 -4.13
C TYR A 58 13.05 -9.43 -4.18
N ILE A 59 13.02 -10.19 -3.07
CA ILE A 59 13.56 -11.56 -2.98
C ILE A 59 12.49 -12.62 -3.29
N TYR A 60 11.28 -12.22 -3.69
CA TYR A 60 10.18 -13.09 -4.13
C TYR A 60 9.79 -14.18 -3.12
N LEU A 61 9.92 -13.90 -1.82
CA LEU A 61 9.33 -14.76 -0.79
C LEU A 61 7.83 -14.45 -0.68
N ASP A 62 7.01 -15.48 -0.55
CA ASP A 62 5.62 -15.31 -0.16
C ASP A 62 5.51 -15.13 1.36
N PRO A 63 4.55 -14.34 1.86
CA PRO A 63 3.53 -13.59 1.12
C PRO A 63 4.08 -12.28 0.51
N PRO A 64 3.40 -11.71 -0.52
CA PRO A 64 3.82 -10.45 -1.13
C PRO A 64 3.74 -9.27 -0.16
N LEU A 65 4.75 -8.40 -0.22
CA LEU A 65 4.83 -7.15 0.56
C LEU A 65 4.19 -6.00 -0.24
N ILE A 66 2.90 -5.80 -0.02
CA ILE A 66 2.06 -4.90 -0.85
C ILE A 66 1.26 -3.89 -0.02
N PHE A 67 1.48 -3.86 1.29
CA PHE A 67 0.94 -2.86 2.19
C PHE A 67 2.07 -2.23 2.99
N GLU A 68 1.86 -0.99 3.40
CA GLU A 68 2.77 -0.28 4.31
C GLU A 68 1.93 0.54 5.28
N THR A 69 2.27 0.47 6.57
CA THR A 69 1.66 1.28 7.61
C THR A 69 2.69 2.25 8.15
N MET A 70 2.31 3.52 8.25
CA MET A 70 3.15 4.59 8.78
C MET A 70 2.45 5.33 9.91
N ILE A 71 3.25 5.75 10.90
CA ILE A 71 2.82 6.63 11.98
C ILE A 71 3.27 8.06 11.67
N PHE A 72 2.35 9.02 11.83
CA PHE A 72 2.59 10.45 11.68
C PHE A 72 2.30 11.13 13.03
N GLY A 73 3.29 11.86 13.54
CA GLY A 73 3.25 12.52 14.85
C GLY A 73 3.63 11.63 16.04
N GLY A 74 3.75 12.25 17.22
CA GLY A 74 4.15 11.59 18.46
C GLY A 74 5.62 11.14 18.49
N GLU A 75 5.96 10.29 19.47
CA GLU A 75 7.32 9.75 19.66
C GLU A 75 7.75 8.80 18.52
N ARG A 76 6.77 8.13 17.89
CA ARG A 76 6.97 7.15 16.82
C ARG A 76 6.77 7.75 15.42
N ASN A 77 6.92 9.06 15.28
CA ASN A 77 6.78 9.72 13.98
C ASN A 77 7.74 9.08 12.96
N GLU A 78 7.24 8.81 11.75
CA GLU A 78 7.96 8.16 10.64
C GLU A 78 8.29 6.66 10.83
N ASP A 79 7.90 6.06 11.96
CA ASP A 79 7.98 4.59 12.10
C ASP A 79 7.12 3.93 11.02
N CYS A 80 7.71 2.93 10.34
CA CYS A 80 7.06 2.17 9.28
C CYS A 80 7.01 0.67 9.60
N TYR A 81 5.90 0.04 9.25
CA TYR A 81 5.72 -1.41 9.25
C TYR A 81 5.32 -1.88 7.86
N ARG A 82 5.98 -2.94 7.39
CA ARG A 82 5.76 -3.58 6.09
C ARG A 82 5.63 -5.07 6.32
#